data_AF-A0A535K1Z1-F1
#
_entry.id   AF-A0A535K1Z1-F1
#
_cell.length_a   1.000
_cell.length_b   1.000
_cell.length_c   1.000
_cell.angle_alpha   90.00
_cell.angle_beta   90.00
_cell.angle_gamma   90.00
#
_symmetry.space_group_name_H-M   'P 1'
#
loop_
_entity.id
_entity.type
_entity.pdbx_description
1 polymer ?
#
loop_
_entity_poly.entity_id
_entity_poly.type
_entity_poly.pdbx_seq_one_letter_code
_entity_poly.pdbx_strand_id
1 'polypeptide(L)'
;MDPSVAFAADDVARAFEREAERANERHTRSVRDTGILAVDSVARRINRESFLLLGGTAALLMQVAHPLVAAGVDQHSDFRAAPLPRLIRTVDATLEIVFGDRRRAERALRRIDRVHAPIRGKTQDGRAYMARDPRLMLWVQTTLVLTSLRWYEMVMGPLSGRERESYWA
;
A
#
# COMPACT_ATOMS: atom_id res chain seq x y z
N MET A 1 6.52 -48.71 36.50
CA MET A 1 5.62 -47.73 35.85
C MET A 1 5.80 -46.42 36.59
N ASP A 2 6.29 -45.40 35.90
CA ASP A 2 6.55 -44.07 36.44
C ASP A 2 5.23 -43.27 36.56
N PRO A 3 4.87 -42.71 37.73
CA PRO A 3 3.60 -41.98 37.93
C PRO A 3 3.63 -40.51 37.43
N SER A 4 4.63 -40.11 36.64
CA SER A 4 4.90 -38.70 36.29
C SER A 4 3.98 -38.05 35.23
N VAL A 5 2.78 -38.57 34.96
CA VAL A 5 1.85 -37.91 33.99
C VAL A 5 0.39 -37.97 34.47
N ALA A 6 0.10 -37.40 35.65
CA ALA A 6 -1.27 -37.02 36.00
C ALA A 6 -1.45 -35.53 35.67
N PHE A 7 -1.95 -35.24 34.46
CA PHE A 7 -2.32 -33.88 34.08
C PHE A 7 -3.55 -33.48 34.92
N ALA A 8 -3.37 -32.61 35.92
CA ALA A 8 -4.47 -32.21 36.79
C ALA A 8 -5.52 -31.47 35.96
N ALA A 9 -6.81 -31.74 36.18
CA ALA A 9 -7.91 -31.08 35.46
C ALA A 9 -7.81 -29.54 35.52
N ASP A 10 -7.27 -29.02 36.61
CA ASP A 10 -6.98 -27.60 36.80
C ASP A 10 -5.94 -27.04 35.80
N ASP A 11 -4.97 -27.84 35.36
CA ASP A 11 -3.98 -27.41 34.37
C ASP A 11 -4.61 -27.26 32.98
N VAL A 12 -5.58 -28.10 32.66
CA VAL A 12 -6.37 -28.01 31.42
C VAL A 12 -7.25 -26.76 31.45
N ALA A 13 -7.97 -26.52 32.54
CA ALA A 13 -8.83 -25.35 32.70
C ALA A 13 -8.03 -24.04 32.58
N ARG A 14 -6.89 -23.93 33.28
CA ARG A 14 -5.97 -22.79 33.18
C ARG A 14 -5.40 -22.61 31.78
N ALA A 15 -5.18 -23.69 31.02
CA ALA A 15 -4.72 -23.59 29.64
C ALA A 15 -5.78 -23.01 28.70
N PHE A 16 -7.04 -23.45 28.84
CA PHE A 16 -8.16 -22.91 28.08
C PHE A 16 -8.43 -21.44 28.39
N GLU A 17 -8.39 -21.03 29.66
CA GLU A 17 -8.56 -19.63 30.06
C GLU A 17 -7.49 -18.72 29.44
N ARG A 18 -6.20 -19.13 29.52
CA ARG A 18 -5.11 -18.41 28.86
C ARG A 18 -5.29 -18.33 27.35
N GLU A 19 -5.83 -19.37 26.72
CA GLU A 19 -6.06 -19.38 25.29
C GLU A 19 -7.25 -18.49 24.87
N ALA A 20 -8.30 -18.47 25.68
CA ALA A 20 -9.44 -17.56 25.53
C ALA A 20 -9.04 -16.09 25.74
N GLU A 21 -8.23 -15.79 26.75
CA GLU A 21 -7.65 -14.46 26.99
C GLU A 21 -6.79 -14.03 25.81
N ARG A 22 -5.87 -14.88 25.34
CA ARG A 22 -5.06 -14.61 24.15
C ARG A 22 -5.93 -14.41 22.90
N ALA A 23 -7.01 -15.17 22.73
CA ALA A 23 -7.94 -15.00 21.63
C ALA A 23 -8.68 -13.66 21.70
N ASN A 24 -9.12 -13.27 22.90
CA ASN A 24 -9.79 -12.00 23.16
C ASN A 24 -8.84 -10.80 22.99
N GLU A 25 -7.59 -10.90 23.44
CA GLU A 25 -6.56 -9.90 23.21
C GLU A 25 -6.23 -9.75 21.73
N ARG A 26 -6.09 -10.86 20.99
CA ARG A 26 -5.91 -10.83 19.53
C ARG A 26 -7.10 -10.18 18.83
N HIS A 27 -8.32 -10.49 19.25
CA HIS A 27 -9.54 -9.90 18.71
C HIS A 27 -9.61 -8.39 19.00
N THR A 28 -9.39 -7.98 20.24
CA THR A 28 -9.40 -6.56 20.65
C THR A 28 -8.30 -5.77 19.96
N ARG A 29 -7.10 -6.34 19.80
CA ARG A 29 -5.99 -5.73 19.05
C ARG A 29 -6.31 -5.58 17.57
N SER A 30 -7.00 -6.55 16.96
CA SER A 30 -7.49 -6.47 15.58
C SER A 30 -8.56 -5.40 15.38
N VAL A 31 -9.42 -5.15 16.38
CA VAL A 31 -10.44 -4.09 16.33
C VAL A 31 -9.82 -2.70 16.45
N ARG A 32 -8.66 -2.58 17.12
CA ARG A 32 -7.92 -1.31 17.26
C ARG A 32 -6.87 -1.05 16.17
N ASP A 33 -6.49 -2.04 15.37
CA ASP A 33 -5.49 -1.87 14.31
C ASP A 33 -6.12 -1.19 13.08
N THR A 34 -6.06 0.14 13.06
CA THR A 34 -6.57 0.96 11.95
C THR A 34 -5.62 1.05 10.76
N GLY A 35 -4.52 0.29 10.76
CA GLY A 35 -3.50 0.32 9.73
C GLY A 35 -2.32 1.23 10.05
N ILE A 36 -1.60 1.62 8.99
CA ILE A 36 -0.45 2.53 9.09
C ILE A 36 -0.86 4.02 9.03
N LEU A 37 -2.04 4.32 8.50
CA LEU A 37 -2.59 5.67 8.45
C LEU A 37 -3.64 5.85 9.55
N ALA A 38 -3.72 7.05 10.13
CA ALA A 38 -4.77 7.39 11.08
C ALA A 38 -6.16 7.27 10.43
N VAL A 39 -7.15 6.81 11.20
CA VAL A 39 -8.50 6.50 10.71
C VAL A 39 -9.18 7.71 10.04
N ASP A 40 -8.91 8.89 10.57
CA ASP A 40 -9.41 10.21 10.22
C ASP A 40 -8.43 11.03 9.36
N SER A 41 -7.33 10.41 8.90
CA SER A 41 -6.34 11.09 8.06
C SER A 41 -6.93 11.58 6.73
N VAL A 42 -6.41 12.71 6.24
CA VAL A 42 -6.75 13.25 4.92
C VAL A 42 -6.46 12.24 3.82
N ALA A 43 -5.36 11.49 3.94
CA ALA A 43 -5.02 10.41 3.03
C ALA A 43 -6.15 9.37 2.89
N ARG A 44 -6.67 8.84 4.01
CA ARG A 44 -7.81 7.89 3.97
C ARG A 44 -9.10 8.54 3.47
N ARG A 45 -9.37 9.79 3.88
CA ARG A 45 -10.55 10.55 3.42
C ARG A 45 -10.57 10.75 1.91
N ILE A 46 -9.43 11.03 1.29
CA ILE A 46 -9.32 11.26 -0.15
C ILE A 46 -9.31 9.91 -0.90
N ASN A 47 -8.47 8.97 -0.49
CA ASN A 47 -8.28 7.69 -1.21
C ASN A 47 -9.49 6.73 -1.16
N ARG A 48 -10.54 7.04 -0.39
CA ARG A 48 -11.77 6.22 -0.35
C ARG A 48 -12.69 6.49 -1.53
N GLU A 49 -12.47 7.59 -2.22
CA GLU A 49 -13.36 8.06 -3.28
C GLU A 49 -13.04 7.35 -4.61
N SER A 50 -14.00 6.61 -5.16
CA SER A 50 -13.80 5.78 -6.36
C SER A 50 -13.49 6.60 -7.62
N PHE A 51 -13.95 7.85 -7.68
CA PHE A 51 -13.68 8.75 -8.82
C PHE A 51 -12.18 9.07 -8.98
N LEU A 52 -11.34 8.81 -7.97
CA LEU A 52 -9.88 8.96 -8.10
C LEU A 52 -9.27 8.00 -9.13
N LEU A 53 -9.96 6.91 -9.46
CA LEU A 53 -9.54 6.01 -10.55
C LEU A 53 -9.47 6.75 -11.90
N LEU A 54 -10.31 7.78 -12.11
CA LEU A 54 -10.24 8.64 -13.30
C LEU A 54 -8.93 9.44 -13.34
N GLY A 55 -8.39 9.81 -12.19
CA GLY A 55 -7.08 10.44 -12.05
C GLY A 55 -5.90 9.51 -12.30
N GLY A 56 -6.11 8.19 -12.20
CA GLY A 56 -5.09 7.19 -12.47
C GLY A 56 -4.49 7.30 -13.87
N THR A 57 -5.31 7.56 -14.90
CA THR A 57 -4.81 7.71 -16.28
C THR A 57 -3.90 8.94 -16.42
N ALA A 58 -4.25 10.06 -15.79
CA ALA A 58 -3.39 11.24 -15.78
C ALA A 58 -2.06 10.96 -15.05
N ALA A 59 -2.12 10.25 -13.91
CA ALA A 59 -0.93 9.88 -13.16
C ALA A 59 0.00 8.99 -14.00
N LEU A 60 -0.54 8.00 -14.72
CA LEU A 60 0.24 7.13 -15.59
C LEU A 60 0.97 7.90 -16.69
N LEU A 61 0.30 8.86 -17.34
CA LEU A 61 0.92 9.72 -18.35
C LEU A 61 2.05 10.56 -17.76
N MET A 62 1.83 11.14 -16.57
CA MET A 62 2.87 11.90 -15.87
C MET A 62 4.05 11.00 -15.44
N GLN A 63 3.79 9.76 -15.03
CA GLN A 63 4.84 8.81 -14.64
C GLN A 63 5.77 8.52 -15.81
N VAL A 64 5.21 8.16 -16.97
CA VAL A 64 5.99 7.86 -18.18
C VAL A 64 6.55 9.10 -18.87
N ALA A 65 6.21 10.31 -18.44
CA ALA A 65 6.89 11.52 -18.89
C ALA A 65 8.35 11.58 -18.41
N HIS A 66 8.71 10.84 -17.34
CA HIS A 66 10.10 10.70 -16.95
C HIS A 66 10.78 9.57 -17.74
N PRO A 67 11.86 9.83 -18.50
CA PRO A 67 12.43 8.87 -19.45
C PRO A 67 12.92 7.57 -18.80
N LEU A 68 13.46 7.64 -17.58
CA LEU A 68 13.90 6.45 -16.86
C LEU A 68 12.73 5.59 -16.35
N VAL A 69 11.60 6.21 -16.01
CA VAL A 69 10.37 5.50 -15.61
C VAL A 69 9.74 4.86 -16.85
N ALA A 70 9.68 5.60 -17.96
CA ALA A 70 9.20 5.10 -19.25
C ALA A 70 9.97 3.84 -19.68
N ALA A 71 11.31 3.88 -19.60
CA ALA A 71 12.14 2.72 -19.91
C ALA A 71 11.87 1.54 -18.98
N GLY A 72 11.75 1.78 -17.67
CA GLY A 72 11.39 0.72 -16.71
C GLY A 72 10.03 0.07 -17.01
N VAL A 73 9.02 0.87 -17.38
CA VAL A 73 7.69 0.37 -17.76
C VAL A 73 7.77 -0.41 -19.08
N ASP A 74 8.42 0.14 -20.09
CA ASP A 74 8.54 -0.47 -21.42
C ASP A 74 9.28 -1.82 -21.38
N GLN A 75 10.35 -1.90 -20.60
CA GLN A 75 11.22 -3.08 -20.55
C GLN A 75 10.76 -4.15 -19.56
N HIS A 76 9.95 -3.81 -18.55
CA HIS A 76 9.62 -4.75 -17.47
C HIS A 76 8.12 -4.88 -17.13
N SER A 77 7.23 -4.06 -17.70
CA SER A 77 5.81 -4.14 -17.38
C SER A 77 5.02 -4.98 -18.38
N ASP A 78 4.12 -5.81 -17.87
CA ASP A 78 3.07 -6.49 -18.65
C ASP A 78 1.88 -5.59 -19.01
N PHE A 79 2.01 -4.26 -18.87
CA PHE A 79 0.88 -3.33 -18.98
C PHE A 79 0.19 -3.40 -20.36
N ARG A 80 0.95 -3.57 -21.44
CA ARG A 80 0.39 -3.70 -22.80
C ARG A 80 -0.34 -5.03 -23.01
N ALA A 81 0.17 -6.12 -22.42
CA ALA A 81 -0.37 -7.46 -22.60
C ALA A 81 -1.54 -7.76 -21.66
N ALA A 82 -1.55 -7.19 -20.46
CA ALA A 82 -2.53 -7.46 -19.41
C ALA A 82 -2.90 -6.18 -18.61
N PRO A 83 -3.49 -5.15 -19.27
CA PRO A 83 -3.74 -3.85 -18.64
C PRO A 83 -4.71 -3.93 -17.45
N LEU A 84 -5.81 -4.67 -17.58
CA LEU A 84 -6.80 -4.82 -16.52
C LEU A 84 -6.26 -5.58 -15.29
N PRO A 85 -5.65 -6.77 -15.44
CA PRO A 85 -4.98 -7.42 -14.31
C PRO A 85 -3.90 -6.55 -13.66
N ARG A 86 -3.14 -5.79 -14.47
CA ARG A 86 -2.11 -4.88 -13.95
C ARG A 86 -2.70 -3.75 -13.12
N LEU A 87 -3.83 -3.18 -13.56
CA LEU A 87 -4.57 -2.15 -12.84
C LEU A 87 -5.12 -2.67 -11.52
N ILE A 88 -5.78 -3.83 -11.53
CA ILE A 88 -6.35 -4.46 -10.33
C ILE A 88 -5.26 -4.64 -9.26
N ARG A 89 -4.09 -5.16 -9.63
CA ARG A 89 -2.94 -5.30 -8.70
C ARG A 89 -2.48 -3.97 -8.09
N THR A 90 -2.52 -2.87 -8.85
CA THR A 90 -2.18 -1.54 -8.33
C THR A 90 -3.25 -1.07 -7.34
N VAL A 91 -4.53 -1.18 -7.70
CA VAL A 91 -5.64 -0.77 -6.84
C VAL A 91 -5.64 -1.56 -5.54
N ASP A 92 -5.50 -2.88 -5.62
CA ASP A 92 -5.43 -3.76 -4.43
C ASP A 92 -4.28 -3.37 -3.52
N ALA A 93 -3.09 -3.11 -4.07
CA ALA A 93 -1.94 -2.68 -3.27
C ALA A 93 -2.20 -1.34 -2.58
N THR A 94 -2.78 -0.36 -3.28
CA THR A 94 -3.16 0.92 -2.68
C THR A 94 -4.20 0.75 -1.57
N LEU A 95 -5.25 -0.04 -1.80
CA LEU A 95 -6.28 -0.29 -0.80
C LEU A 95 -5.73 -1.03 0.43
N GLU A 96 -4.85 -2.01 0.25
CA GLU A 96 -4.18 -2.69 1.37
C GLU A 96 -3.32 -1.74 2.19
N ILE A 97 -2.62 -0.79 1.56
CA ILE A 97 -1.76 0.19 2.22
C ILE A 97 -2.59 1.23 2.98
N VAL A 98 -3.63 1.76 2.35
CA VAL A 98 -4.42 2.89 2.87
C VAL A 98 -5.46 2.42 3.90
N PHE A 99 -6.12 1.28 3.64
CA PHE A 99 -7.28 0.83 4.43
C PHE A 99 -7.07 -0.47 5.18
N GLY A 100 -6.05 -1.26 4.84
CA GLY A 100 -5.76 -2.51 5.52
C GLY A 100 -5.25 -2.31 6.95
N ASP A 101 -5.42 -3.36 7.77
CA ASP A 101 -4.70 -3.50 9.04
C ASP A 101 -3.18 -3.37 8.82
N ARG A 102 -2.40 -3.07 9.88
CA ARG A 102 -0.95 -2.82 9.74
C ARG A 102 -0.25 -4.00 9.08
N ARG A 103 -0.66 -5.23 9.40
CA ARG A 103 -0.10 -6.44 8.80
C ARG A 103 -0.35 -6.48 7.29
N ARG A 104 -1.53 -6.11 6.80
CA ARG A 104 -1.89 -6.04 5.37
C ARG A 104 -1.09 -4.96 4.66
N ALA A 105 -1.05 -3.75 5.22
CA ALA A 105 -0.29 -2.65 4.67
C ALA A 105 1.20 -3.00 4.52
N GLU A 106 1.81 -3.56 5.57
CA GLU A 106 3.21 -4.01 5.50
C GLU A 106 3.44 -5.14 4.50
N ARG A 107 2.50 -6.10 4.37
CA ARG A 107 2.61 -7.16 3.35
C ARG A 107 2.55 -6.57 1.94
N ALA A 108 1.69 -5.60 1.70
CA ALA A 108 1.60 -4.89 0.44
C ALA A 108 2.91 -4.14 0.12
N LEU A 109 3.44 -3.38 1.09
CA LEU A 109 4.72 -2.68 0.96
C LEU A 109 5.88 -3.65 0.65
N ARG A 110 5.99 -4.78 1.38
CA ARG A 110 7.01 -5.81 1.10
C ARG A 110 6.83 -6.46 -0.28
N ARG A 111 5.59 -6.65 -0.73
CA ARG A 111 5.30 -7.18 -2.08
C ARG A 111 5.74 -6.20 -3.15
N ILE A 112 5.42 -4.91 -2.99
CA ILE A 112 5.88 -3.84 -3.88
C ILE A 112 7.41 -3.80 -3.93
N ASP A 113 8.08 -3.84 -2.77
CA ASP A 113 9.54 -3.82 -2.69
C ASP A 113 10.17 -4.99 -3.44
N ARG A 114 9.63 -6.20 -3.25
CA ARG A 114 10.09 -7.42 -3.92
C ARG A 114 9.91 -7.35 -5.44
N VAL A 115 8.78 -6.81 -5.91
CA VAL A 115 8.50 -6.66 -7.34
C VAL A 115 9.44 -5.61 -7.98
N HIS A 116 9.77 -4.54 -7.26
CA HIS A 116 10.66 -3.49 -7.78
C HIS A 116 12.15 -3.83 -7.67
N ALA A 117 12.55 -4.71 -6.74
CA ALA A 117 13.94 -5.08 -6.52
C ALA A 117 14.71 -5.55 -7.78
N PRO A 118 14.16 -6.43 -8.65
CA PRO A 118 14.87 -6.85 -9.86
C PRO A 118 14.79 -5.84 -11.01
N ILE A 119 14.00 -4.77 -10.90
CA ILE A 119 13.74 -3.85 -12.02
C ILE A 119 14.88 -2.83 -12.12
N ARG A 120 15.78 -3.09 -13.07
CA ARG A 120 16.93 -2.25 -13.40
C ARG A 120 17.34 -2.50 -14.84
N GLY A 121 17.88 -1.48 -15.50
CA GLY A 121 18.26 -1.57 -16.90
C GLY A 121 18.97 -0.31 -17.39
N LYS A 122 19.00 -0.16 -18.71
CA LYS A 122 19.52 1.04 -19.39
C LYS A 122 18.51 1.51 -20.43
N THR A 123 18.39 2.82 -20.58
CA THR A 123 17.68 3.46 -21.69
C THR A 123 18.43 3.27 -23.02
N GLN A 124 17.80 3.59 -24.15
CA GLN A 124 18.42 3.56 -25.47
C GLN A 124 19.65 4.49 -25.58
N ASP A 125 19.64 5.61 -24.87
CA ASP A 125 20.77 6.56 -24.79
C ASP A 125 21.80 6.19 -23.70
N GLY A 126 21.70 4.99 -23.11
CA GLY A 126 22.71 4.42 -22.21
C GLY A 126 22.61 4.79 -20.74
N ARG A 127 21.64 5.62 -20.33
CA ARG A 127 21.41 5.99 -18.92
C ARG A 127 20.89 4.79 -18.13
N ALA A 128 21.51 4.52 -16.99
CA ALA A 128 21.06 3.46 -16.10
C ALA A 128 19.80 3.90 -15.32
N TYR A 129 18.93 2.94 -15.02
CA TYR A 129 17.81 3.14 -14.09
C TYR A 129 17.69 1.96 -13.14
N MET A 130 17.11 2.24 -11.96
CA MET A 130 16.71 1.24 -10.99
C MET A 130 15.35 1.67 -10.44
N ALA A 131 14.37 0.78 -10.39
CA ALA A 131 13.04 1.18 -9.90
C ALA A 131 13.05 1.55 -8.41
N ARG A 132 14.06 1.11 -7.66
CA ARG A 132 14.31 1.49 -6.26
C ARG A 132 15.16 2.75 -6.11
N ASP A 133 15.46 3.47 -7.19
CA ASP A 133 16.06 4.80 -7.09
C ASP A 133 15.08 5.75 -6.36
N PRO A 134 15.45 6.32 -5.20
CA PRO A 134 14.57 7.20 -4.44
C PRO A 134 14.03 8.38 -5.23
N ARG A 135 14.77 8.90 -6.22
CA ARG A 135 14.31 10.01 -7.06
C ARG A 135 13.20 9.57 -8.01
N LEU A 136 13.30 8.36 -8.57
CA LEU A 136 12.27 7.81 -9.44
C LEU A 136 11.03 7.40 -8.64
N MET A 137 11.22 6.83 -7.44
CA MET A 137 10.12 6.54 -6.52
C MET A 137 9.38 7.82 -6.13
N LEU A 138 10.13 8.89 -5.79
CA LEU A 138 9.53 10.19 -5.45
C LEU A 138 8.77 10.77 -6.64
N TRP A 139 9.32 10.72 -7.85
CA TRP A 139 8.61 11.15 -9.06
C TRP A 139 7.25 10.46 -9.19
N VAL A 140 7.24 9.12 -9.14
CA VAL A 140 6.01 8.32 -9.24
C VAL A 140 5.04 8.69 -8.12
N GLN A 141 5.50 8.77 -6.87
CA GLN A 141 4.66 9.14 -5.73
C GLN A 141 4.06 10.54 -5.89
N THR A 142 4.84 11.52 -6.33
CA THR A 142 4.38 12.89 -6.57
C THR A 142 3.29 12.93 -7.62
N THR A 143 3.40 12.16 -8.72
CA THR A 143 2.32 12.11 -9.72
C THR A 143 1.00 11.64 -9.11
N LEU A 144 1.03 10.59 -8.27
CA LEU A 144 -0.16 10.04 -7.62
C LEU A 144 -0.79 11.04 -6.65
N VAL A 145 0.03 11.70 -5.84
CA VAL A 145 -0.40 12.75 -4.91
C VAL A 145 -1.06 13.90 -5.65
N LEU A 146 -0.39 14.46 -6.66
CA LEU A 146 -0.89 15.62 -7.40
C LEU A 146 -2.22 15.32 -8.09
N THR A 147 -2.33 14.16 -8.74
CA THR A 147 -3.59 13.79 -9.40
C THR A 147 -4.70 13.49 -8.41
N SER A 148 -4.39 12.88 -7.26
CA SER A 148 -5.39 12.57 -6.23
C SER A 148 -5.97 13.84 -5.64
N LEU A 149 -5.11 14.79 -5.25
CA LEU A 149 -5.56 16.09 -4.75
C LEU A 149 -6.37 16.84 -5.81
N ARG A 150 -5.86 16.90 -7.04
CA ARG A 150 -6.53 17.64 -8.12
C ARG A 150 -7.93 17.09 -8.40
N TRP A 151 -8.07 15.77 -8.52
CA TRP A 151 -9.38 15.15 -8.77
C TRP A 151 -10.33 15.29 -7.59
N TYR A 152 -9.83 15.15 -6.37
CA TYR A 152 -10.63 15.40 -5.17
C TYR A 152 -11.16 16.84 -5.17
N GLU A 153 -10.31 17.84 -5.43
CA GLU A 153 -10.71 19.25 -5.42
C GLU A 153 -11.70 19.60 -6.53
N MET A 154 -11.58 18.97 -7.70
CA MET A 154 -12.52 19.17 -8.80
C MET A 154 -13.93 18.67 -8.48
N VAL A 155 -14.05 17.61 -7.67
CA VAL A 155 -15.34 16.96 -7.37
C VAL A 155 -15.93 17.44 -6.04
N MET A 156 -15.10 17.55 -5.00
CA MET A 156 -15.50 17.81 -3.61
C MET A 156 -15.28 19.26 -3.17
N GLY A 157 -14.62 20.08 -3.99
CA GLY A 157 -14.25 21.45 -3.67
C GLY A 157 -12.84 21.60 -3.06
N PRO A 158 -12.37 22.84 -2.89
CA PRO A 158 -10.98 23.13 -2.56
C PRO A 158 -10.57 22.61 -1.18
N LEU A 159 -9.36 22.07 -1.08
CA LEU A 159 -8.73 21.73 0.20
C LEU A 159 -8.05 22.97 0.81
N SER A 160 -7.90 22.99 2.13
CA SER A 160 -7.02 23.95 2.80
C SER A 160 -5.55 23.59 2.58
N GLY A 161 -4.63 24.55 2.80
CA GLY A 161 -3.19 24.28 2.72
C GLY A 161 -2.74 23.16 3.67
N ARG A 162 -3.26 23.18 4.91
CA ARG A 162 -3.00 22.14 5.92
C ARG A 162 -3.50 20.77 5.52
N GLU A 163 -4.67 20.68 4.88
CA GLU A 163 -5.19 19.40 4.41
C GLU A 163 -4.33 18.81 3.28
N ARG A 164 -3.86 19.65 2.35
CA ARG A 164 -2.93 19.20 1.30
C ARG A 164 -1.64 18.65 1.92
N GLU A 165 -1.04 19.40 2.83
CA GLU A 165 0.19 18.99 3.52
C GLU A 165 0.01 17.69 4.31
N SER A 166 -1.14 17.53 4.97
CA SER A 166 -1.47 16.33 5.76
C SER A 166 -1.79 15.09 4.90
N TYR A 167 -1.90 15.20 3.57
CA TYR A 167 -2.14 14.05 2.70
C TYR A 167 -0.92 13.14 2.58
N TRP A 168 0.28 13.70 2.64
CA TRP A 168 1.55 12.99 2.43
C TRP A 168 2.49 13.05 3.64
N ALA A 169 2.05 13.66 4.75
CA ALA A 169 2.73 13.63 6.04
C ALA A 169 2.60 12.25 6.69
#